data_AF-A0A2A3L0A8-F1
#
_entry.id   AF-A0A2A3L0A8-F1
#
_cell.length_a   1.000
_cell.length_b   1.000
_cell.length_c   1.000
_cell.angle_alpha   90.00
_cell.angle_beta   90.00
_cell.angle_gamma   90.00
#
_symmetry.space_group_name_H-M   'P 1'
#
loop_
_entity.id
_entity.type
_entity.pdbx_description
1 polymer ?
#
loop_
_entity_poly.entity_id
_entity_poly.type
_entity_poly.pdbx_seq_one_letter_code
_entity_poly.pdbx_strand_id
1 'polypeptide(L)' 'MIPRLLAGMACVAIALGPPVGAAAPAGADPGPFAHLNCACDQPDPPGGVTPRDAMNQGIRQGLSAPPAAE' A
#
# COMPACT_ATOMS: atom_id res chain seq x y z
N MET A 1 -56.68 16.84 21.97
CA MET A 1 -55.83 15.80 22.59
C MET A 1 -55.44 14.77 21.53
N ILE A 2 -54.35 14.98 20.78
CA ILE A 2 -53.77 13.99 19.86
C ILE A 2 -52.23 14.09 19.87
N PRO A 3 -51.51 13.61 20.92
CA PRO A 3 -50.05 13.52 20.85
C PRO A 3 -49.50 12.08 20.91
N ARG A 4 -50.35 11.04 20.78
CA ARG A 4 -49.91 9.65 21.02
C ARG A 4 -49.65 8.80 19.78
N LEU A 5 -50.06 9.26 18.59
CA LEU A 5 -49.91 8.48 17.35
C LEU A 5 -48.50 8.53 16.76
N LEU A 6 -47.68 9.52 17.15
CA LEU A 6 -46.30 9.64 16.64
C LEU A 6 -45.29 8.75 17.39
N ALA A 7 -45.63 8.28 18.60
CA ALA A 7 -44.72 7.45 19.39
C ALA A 7 -44.71 5.97 18.96
N GLY A 8 -45.73 5.49 18.23
CA GLY A 8 -45.84 4.09 17.83
C GLY A 8 -45.07 3.72 16.56
N MET A 9 -44.75 4.70 15.70
CA MET A 9 -44.08 4.46 14.41
C MET A 9 -42.55 4.45 14.49
N ALA A 10 -41.96 4.93 15.60
CA ALA A 10 -40.51 5.02 15.73
C ALA A 10 -39.80 3.67 15.89
N CYS A 11 -40.52 2.61 16.30
CA CYS A 11 -39.90 1.30 16.57
C CYS A 11 -39.80 0.38 15.34
N VAL A 12 -40.52 0.65 14.25
CA VAL A 12 -40.55 -0.23 13.06
C VAL A 12 -39.44 0.11 12.05
N ALA A 13 -38.68 1.18 12.27
CA ALA A 13 -37.63 1.60 11.33
C ALA A 13 -36.29 0.85 11.51
N ILE A 14 -36.10 0.10 12.60
CA ILE A 14 -34.78 -0.50 12.92
C ILE A 14 -34.62 -1.91 12.31
N ALA A 15 -35.69 -2.55 11.82
CA ALA A 15 -35.66 -3.95 11.42
C ALA A 15 -35.34 -4.23 9.94
N LEU A 16 -35.24 -3.21 9.08
CA LEU A 16 -35.08 -3.39 7.62
C LEU A 16 -33.94 -2.56 7.03
N GLY A 17 -32.86 -2.38 7.79
CA GLY A 17 -31.60 -1.93 7.20
C GLY A 17 -31.07 -3.01 6.24
N PRO A 18 -30.61 -2.66 5.02
CA PRO A 18 -29.98 -3.64 4.15
C PRO A 18 -28.81 -4.30 4.91
N PRO A 19 -28.56 -5.61 4.74
CA PRO A 19 -27.35 -6.20 5.27
C PRO A 19 -26.20 -5.39 4.70
N VAL A 20 -25.42 -4.72 5.57
CA VAL A 20 -24.12 -4.16 5.19
C VAL A 20 -23.31 -5.35 4.71
N GLY A 21 -23.35 -5.57 3.39
CA GLY A 21 -22.72 -6.68 2.73
C GLY A 21 -21.27 -6.75 3.16
N ALA A 22 -20.76 -7.97 3.33
CA ALA A 22 -19.35 -8.18 3.60
C ALA A 22 -18.53 -7.29 2.66
N ALA A 23 -17.70 -6.42 3.23
CA ALA A 23 -16.80 -5.62 2.43
C ALA A 23 -16.04 -6.57 1.50
N ALA A 24 -16.04 -6.29 0.20
CA ALA A 24 -15.22 -7.06 -0.72
C ALA A 24 -13.78 -7.06 -0.18
N PRO A 25 -13.06 -8.21 -0.20
CA PRO A 25 -11.67 -8.21 0.22
C PRO A 25 -10.95 -7.15 -0.59
N ALA A 26 -10.26 -6.22 0.09
CA ALA A 26 -9.40 -5.28 -0.59
C ALA A 26 -8.35 -6.10 -1.36
N GLY A 27 -8.42 -6.09 -2.69
CA GLY A 27 -7.39 -6.66 -3.52
C GLY A 27 -6.09 -5.90 -3.23
N ALA A 28 -5.02 -6.62 -2.88
CA ALA A 28 -3.71 -6.02 -2.86
C ALA A 28 -3.35 -5.59 -4.28
N ASP A 29 -2.82 -4.38 -4.43
CA ASP A 29 -2.23 -3.94 -5.70
C ASP A 29 -1.18 -5.00 -6.11
N PRO A 30 -1.31 -5.64 -7.28
CA PRO A 30 -0.35 -6.64 -7.74
C PRO A 30 1.05 -6.04 -8.00
N GLY A 31 1.18 -4.71 -8.04
CA GLY A 31 2.45 -4.01 -8.22
C GLY A 31 2.55 -2.74 -7.37
N PRO A 32 2.67 -2.82 -6.03
CA PRO A 32 2.72 -1.65 -5.14
C PRO A 32 3.91 -0.71 -5.42
N PHE A 33 4.88 -1.18 -6.22
CA PHE A 33 6.09 -0.48 -6.61
C PHE A 33 6.21 -0.27 -8.13
N ALA A 34 5.16 -0.53 -8.90
CA ALA A 34 5.18 -0.42 -10.36
C ALA A 34 5.45 1.01 -10.88
N HIS A 35 5.25 2.01 -10.03
CA HIS A 35 5.44 3.43 -10.36
C HIS A 35 6.63 4.08 -9.65
N LEU A 36 7.55 3.29 -9.08
CA LEU A 36 8.77 3.87 -8.51
C LEU A 36 9.67 4.39 -9.62
N ASN A 37 9.99 5.68 -9.55
CA ASN A 37 11.01 6.31 -10.36
C ASN A 37 12.05 6.99 -9.48
N CYS A 38 13.31 6.99 -9.91
CA CYS A 38 14.35 7.75 -9.24
C CYS A 38 14.20 9.23 -9.62
N ALA A 39 13.89 10.08 -8.64
CA ALA A 39 13.76 11.53 -8.82
C ALA A 39 15.07 12.29 -8.53
N CYS A 40 16.23 11.65 -8.73
CA CYS A 40 17.50 12.32 -8.51
C CYS A 40 17.73 13.34 -9.63
N ASP A 41 17.69 14.63 -9.29
CA ASP A 41 18.05 15.74 -10.21
C ASP A 41 19.56 15.83 -10.48
N GLN A 42 20.36 14.98 -9.82
CA GLN A 42 21.81 14.95 -10.00
C GLN A 42 22.16 14.15 -11.26
N PRO A 43 22.79 14.77 -12.27
CA PRO A 43 23.28 14.05 -13.42
C PRO A 43 24.39 13.10 -13.00
N ASP A 44 24.47 11.95 -13.67
CA ASP A 44 25.56 11.01 -13.47
C ASP A 44 26.92 11.70 -13.71
N PRO A 45 27.95 11.36 -12.91
CA PRO A 45 29.28 11.93 -13.10
C PRO A 45 29.82 11.56 -14.50
N PRO A 46 30.32 12.54 -15.28
CA PRO A 46 30.81 12.26 -16.63
C PRO A 46 32.00 11.30 -16.59
N GLY A 47 31.90 10.19 -17.33
CA GLY A 47 32.94 9.17 -17.42
C GLY A 47 33.18 8.36 -16.13
N GLY A 48 32.30 8.50 -15.12
CA GLY A 48 32.42 7.84 -13.82
C GLY A 48 31.47 6.66 -13.65
N VAL A 49 31.73 5.86 -12.61
CA VAL A 49 30.80 4.82 -12.13
C VAL A 49 29.56 5.53 -11.61
N THR A 50 28.40 5.23 -12.19
CA THR A 50 27.14 5.79 -11.68
C THR A 50 26.87 5.26 -10.27
N PRO A 51 26.13 5.99 -9.42
CA PRO A 51 25.70 5.46 -8.13
C PRO A 51 25.00 4.09 -8.27
N ARG A 52 24.24 3.91 -9.36
CA ARG A 52 23.58 2.64 -9.67
C ARG A 52 24.56 1.51 -9.97
N ASP A 53 25.63 1.79 -10.70
CA ASP A 53 26.67 0.79 -11.01
C ASP A 53 27.42 0.36 -9.76
N ALA A 54 27.74 1.32 -8.88
CA ALA A 54 28.37 1.05 -7.59
C ALA A 54 27.46 0.18 -6.68
N MET A 55 26.16 0.51 -6.60
CA MET A 55 25.19 -0.30 -5.87
C MET A 55 25.12 -1.73 -6.43
N ASN A 56 24.97 -1.87 -7.75
CA ASN A 56 24.93 -3.18 -8.40
C ASN A 56 26.20 -3.98 -8.16
N GLN A 57 27.37 -3.33 -8.17
CA GLN A 57 28.64 -3.97 -7.87
C GLN A 57 28.70 -4.47 -6.42
N GLY A 58 28.31 -3.63 -5.45
CA GLY A 58 28.28 -4.02 -4.04
C GLY A 58 27.35 -5.19 -3.76
N ILE A 59 26.16 -5.20 -4.39
CA ILE A 59 25.21 -6.33 -4.29
C ILE A 59 25.85 -7.62 -4.81
N ARG A 60 26.43 -7.58 -6.02
CA ARG A 60 27.11 -8.76 -6.60
C ARG A 60 28.24 -9.25 -5.72
N GLN A 61 29.04 -8.34 -5.19
CA GLN A 61 30.14 -8.66 -4.29
C GLN A 61 29.63 -9.34 -3.02
N GLY A 62 28.61 -8.79 -2.36
CA GLY A 62 28.00 -9.38 -1.17
C GLY A 62 27.39 -10.77 -1.42
N LEU A 63 26.70 -10.96 -2.54
CA LEU A 63 26.16 -12.27 -2.94
C LEU A 63 27.26 -13.30 -3.26
N SER A 64 28.40 -12.84 -3.76
CA SER A 64 29.55 -13.70 -4.05
C SER A 64 30.49 -13.92 -2.86
N ALA A 65 30.30 -13.17 -1.77
CA ALA A 65 31.17 -13.26 -0.61
C ALA A 65 30.94 -14.60 0.11
N PRO A 66 32.01 -15.26 0.59
CA PRO A 66 31.84 -16.39 1.48
C PRO A 66 31.09 -15.93 2.75
N PRO A 67 30.35 -16.82 3.43
CA PRO A 67 29.74 -16.49 4.71
C PRO A 67 30.82 -15.96 5.64
N ALA A 68 30.56 -14.82 6.27
CA ALA A 68 31.47 -14.25 7.24
C ALA A 68 31.72 -15.30 8.32
N ALA A 69 32.98 -15.64 8.56
CA ALA A 69 33.34 -16.45 9.72
C ALA A 69 33.11 -15.56 10.96
N GLU A 70 32.15 -15.95 11.80
CA GLU A 70 31.96 -15.41 13.15
C GLU A 70 33.07 -15.88 14.10
#